data_AF-N0E236-F1
#
_entry.id   AF-N0E236-F1
#
_cell.length_a   1.000
_cell.length_b   1.000
_cell.length_c   1.000
_cell.angle_alpha   90.00
_cell.angle_beta   90.00
_cell.angle_gamma   90.00
#
_symmetry.space_group_name_H-M   'P 1'
#
loop_
_entity.id
_entity.type
_entity.pdbx_description
1 polymer ?
#
loop_
_entity_poly.entity_id
_entity_poly.type
_entity_poly.pdbx_seq_one_letter_code
_entity_poly.pdbx_strand_id
1 'polypeptide(L)'
;MARAQGATVSAALLIDGEPAQALVKAAQDRSADLIVMGAVHDRSLAGRLLGTTAEEVTKKATCDVLIVRPVDPVDELEVPEDVSPS
;
A
#
# COMPACT_ATOMS: atom_id res chain seq x y z
N MET A 1 4.08 -12.06 14.12
CA MET A 1 2.79 -11.62 14.70
C MET A 1 1.58 -12.03 13.86
N ALA A 2 1.52 -11.80 12.54
CA ALA A 2 0.35 -12.19 11.73
C ALA A 2 -0.06 -13.68 11.83
N ARG A 3 0.90 -14.62 11.73
CA ARG A 3 0.60 -16.07 11.89
C ARG A 3 0.05 -16.44 13.26
N ALA A 4 0.50 -15.76 14.32
CA ALA A 4 -0.01 -15.97 15.68
C ALA A 4 -1.45 -15.45 15.86
N GLN A 5 -1.90 -14.57 14.96
CA GLN A 5 -3.28 -14.08 14.87
C GLN A 5 -4.13 -14.90 13.89
N GLY A 6 -3.68 -16.10 13.49
CA GLY A 6 -4.41 -17.00 12.59
C GLY A 6 -4.21 -16.75 11.10
N ALA A 7 -3.34 -15.81 10.70
CA ALA A 7 -3.06 -15.60 9.28
C ALA A 7 -2.27 -16.77 8.69
N THR A 8 -2.74 -17.31 7.57
CA THR A 8 -2.04 -18.36 6.83
C THR A 8 -1.19 -17.73 5.73
N VAL A 9 0.05 -18.18 5.57
CA VAL A 9 0.93 -17.77 4.47
C VAL A 9 1.02 -18.94 3.50
N SER A 10 0.50 -18.78 2.28
CA SER A 10 0.50 -19.85 1.28
C SER A 10 1.75 -19.87 0.41
N ALA A 11 2.45 -18.74 0.26
CA ALA A 11 3.64 -18.64 -0.60
C ALA A 11 4.54 -17.45 -0.23
N ALA A 12 5.80 -17.54 -0.67
CA ALA A 12 6.71 -16.42 -0.85
C ALA A 12 7.24 -16.52 -2.28
N LEU A 13 7.20 -15.42 -3.04
CA LEU A 13 7.52 -15.40 -4.47
C LEU A 13 8.71 -14.49 -4.72
N LEU A 14 9.63 -14.94 -5.57
CA LEU A 14 10.66 -14.12 -6.18
C LEU A 14 10.32 -14.03 -7.67
N ILE A 15 10.06 -12.80 -8.14
CA ILE A 15 9.56 -12.53 -9.48
C ILE A 15 10.48 -11.49 -10.11
N ASP A 16 11.00 -11.79 -11.29
CA ASP A 16 11.82 -10.85 -12.07
C ASP A 16 10.94 -9.83 -12.82
N GLY A 17 11.45 -8.61 -12.96
CA GLY A 17 10.85 -7.55 -13.77
C GLY A 17 10.49 -6.29 -13.00
N GLU A 18 9.71 -5.42 -13.64
CA GLU A 18 9.27 -4.13 -13.08
C GLU A 18 8.29 -4.36 -11.91
N PRO A 19 8.56 -3.85 -10.69
CA PRO A 19 7.82 -4.21 -9.48
C PRO A 19 6.30 -4.07 -9.58
N ALA A 20 5.81 -2.96 -10.14
CA ALA A 20 4.36 -2.73 -10.26
C ALA A 20 3.69 -3.74 -11.20
N GLN A 21 4.34 -4.08 -12.32
CA GLN A 21 3.81 -5.08 -13.26
C GLN A 21 3.84 -6.47 -12.64
N ALA A 22 4.92 -6.83 -11.96
CA ALA A 22 5.06 -8.12 -11.28
C ALA A 22 3.98 -8.30 -10.21
N LEU A 23 3.70 -7.27 -9.39
CA LEU A 23 2.65 -7.31 -8.36
C LEU A 23 1.25 -7.46 -8.95
N VAL A 24 0.89 -6.65 -9.97
CA VAL A 24 -0.43 -6.72 -10.62
C VAL A 24 -0.63 -8.08 -11.29
N LYS A 25 0.39 -8.59 -11.98
CA LYS A 25 0.33 -9.91 -12.61
C LYS A 25 0.18 -11.02 -11.58
N ALA A 26 0.94 -10.98 -10.49
CA ALA A 26 0.85 -11.98 -9.42
C ALA A 26 -0.53 -11.99 -8.76
N ALA A 27 -1.15 -10.81 -8.58
CA ALA A 27 -2.51 -10.69 -8.07
C ALA A 27 -3.54 -11.32 -9.04
N GLN A 28 -3.41 -11.05 -10.34
CA GLN A 28 -4.27 -11.64 -11.37
C GLN A 28 -4.12 -13.16 -11.45
N ASP A 29 -2.88 -13.66 -11.55
CA ASP A 29 -2.56 -15.09 -11.68
C ASP A 29 -3.04 -15.89 -10.45
N ARG A 30 -3.20 -15.23 -9.29
CA ARG A 30 -3.69 -15.83 -8.04
C ARG A 30 -5.14 -15.49 -7.71
N SER A 31 -5.82 -14.72 -8.56
CA SER A 31 -7.19 -14.22 -8.31
C SER A 31 -7.31 -13.57 -6.93
N ALA A 32 -6.34 -12.71 -6.57
CA ALA A 32 -6.36 -12.01 -5.31
C ALA A 32 -7.44 -10.91 -5.30
N ASP A 33 -8.21 -10.84 -4.22
CA ASP A 33 -9.22 -9.80 -4.01
C ASP A 33 -8.64 -8.47 -3.49
N LEU A 34 -7.42 -8.52 -2.91
CA LEU A 34 -6.78 -7.37 -2.26
C LEU A 34 -5.24 -7.45 -2.36
N ILE A 35 -4.61 -6.35 -2.74
CA ILE A 35 -3.16 -6.13 -2.58
C ILE A 35 -2.92 -5.25 -1.35
N VAL A 36 -2.07 -5.71 -0.42
CA VAL A 36 -1.66 -4.92 0.75
C VAL A 36 -0.21 -4.47 0.57
N MET A 37 0.04 -3.17 0.61
CA MET A 37 1.37 -2.58 0.48
C MET A 37 1.69 -1.67 1.66
N GLY A 38 2.91 -1.75 2.19
CA GLY A 38 3.41 -0.76 3.14
C GLY A 38 3.85 0.52 2.44
N ALA A 39 3.66 1.66 3.08
CA ALA A 39 4.26 2.92 2.64
C ALA A 39 5.75 3.00 3.03
N VAL A 40 6.57 3.65 2.19
CA VAL A 40 8.01 3.81 2.42
C VAL A 40 8.26 4.71 3.64
N HIS A 41 9.19 4.31 4.51
CA HIS A 41 9.55 5.01 5.77
C HIS A 41 10.67 6.06 5.60
N ASP A 42 10.94 6.54 4.38
CA ASP A 42 12.07 7.45 4.20
C ASP A 42 11.73 8.83 4.78
N ARG A 43 12.28 9.09 5.98
CA ARG A 43 12.13 10.31 6.77
C ARG A 43 12.70 11.55 6.08
N SER A 44 13.36 11.43 4.91
CA SER A 44 13.89 12.58 4.16
C SER A 44 12.87 13.32 3.29
N LEU A 45 11.70 12.73 3.04
CA LEU A 45 10.62 13.34 2.25
C LEU A 45 9.42 13.58 3.17
N ALA A 46 9.57 14.59 4.04
CA ALA A 46 8.49 15.12 4.84
C ALA A 46 7.33 15.55 3.92
N GLY A 47 6.26 14.78 3.95
CA GLY A 47 5.02 15.07 3.23
C GLY A 47 4.97 14.49 1.82
N ARG A 48 4.15 13.46 1.66
CA ARG A 48 3.81 12.78 0.39
C ARG A 48 4.99 11.91 -0.08
N LEU A 49 4.81 10.61 -0.23
CA LEU A 49 4.13 10.03 -1.38
C LEU A 49 3.92 8.54 -1.10
N LEU A 50 2.86 7.96 -1.67
CA LEU A 50 2.52 6.53 -1.69
C LEU A 50 3.74 5.62 -1.98
N GLY A 51 4.77 6.15 -2.62
CA GLY A 51 5.87 5.43 -3.26
C GLY A 51 5.54 5.21 -4.74
N THR A 52 6.51 5.32 -5.63
CA THR A 52 6.29 5.18 -7.08
C THR A 52 5.70 3.82 -7.43
N THR A 53 6.16 2.75 -6.78
CA THR A 53 5.60 1.41 -6.98
C THR A 53 4.15 1.32 -6.53
N ALA A 54 3.81 1.82 -5.33
CA ALA A 54 2.43 1.77 -4.84
C ALA A 54 1.50 2.62 -5.72
N GLU A 55 1.96 3.79 -6.18
CA GLU A 55 1.19 4.64 -7.07
C GLU A 55 0.87 3.91 -8.38
N GLU A 56 1.87 3.27 -9.00
CA GLU A 56 1.68 2.53 -10.24
C GLU A 56 0.83 1.27 -10.06
N VAL A 57 0.90 0.61 -8.90
CA VAL A 57 0.01 -0.52 -8.56
C VAL A 57 -1.42 -0.03 -8.42
N THR A 58 -1.69 1.04 -7.66
CA THR A 58 -3.04 1.58 -7.47
C THR A 58 -3.68 1.98 -8.79
N LYS A 59 -2.90 2.47 -9.77
CA LYS A 59 -3.41 2.81 -11.12
C LYS A 59 -3.75 1.59 -11.98
N LYS A 60 -3.11 0.44 -11.77
CA LYS A 60 -3.14 -0.71 -12.69
C LYS A 60 -3.79 -1.96 -12.12
N ALA A 61 -3.94 -2.05 -10.81
CA ALA A 61 -4.53 -3.20 -10.15
C ALA A 61 -5.98 -3.40 -10.59
N THR A 62 -6.35 -4.65 -10.79
CA THR A 62 -7.72 -5.06 -11.11
C THR A 62 -8.52 -5.46 -9.86
N CYS A 63 -7.94 -5.27 -8.68
CA CYS A 63 -8.51 -5.60 -7.37
C CYS A 63 -8.24 -4.44 -6.40
N ASP A 64 -8.81 -4.53 -5.19
CA ASP A 64 -8.62 -3.50 -4.16
C ASP A 64 -7.14 -3.36 -3.78
N VAL A 65 -6.73 -2.15 -3.42
CA VAL A 65 -5.36 -1.86 -2.96
C VAL A 65 -5.42 -1.15 -1.62
N LEU A 66 -4.84 -1.77 -0.59
CA LEU A 66 -4.72 -1.20 0.75
C LEU A 66 -3.28 -0.74 0.99
N ILE A 67 -3.12 0.57 1.19
CA ILE A 67 -1.84 1.17 1.56
C ILE A 67 -1.79 1.37 3.07
N VAL A 68 -0.88 0.66 3.71
CA VAL A 68 -0.65 0.73 5.16
C VAL A 68 0.47 1.74 5.41
N ARG A 69 0.13 2.89 6.00
CA ARG A 69 1.11 3.88 6.47
C ARG A 69 1.51 3.57 7.91
N PRO A 70 2.80 3.63 8.27
CA PRO A 70 3.17 3.69 9.67
C PRO A 70 2.56 4.95 10.27
N VAL A 71 1.85 4.82 11.38
CA VAL A 71 1.44 5.96 12.20
C VAL A 71 2.62 6.33 13.07
N ASP A 72 3.23 7.48 12.81
CA ASP A 72 4.09 8.11 13.81
C ASP A 72 3.18 8.59 14.96
N PRO A 73 3.57 8.43 16.23
CA PRO A 73 2.73 8.77 17.39
C PRO A 73 2.41 10.28 17.56
N VAL A 74 2.64 11.11 16.54
CA VAL A 74 2.38 12.56 16.53
C VAL A 74 1.41 13.02 15.44
N ASP A 75 0.91 12.14 14.56
CA ASP A 75 -0.14 12.49 13.59
C ASP A 75 -1.53 12.38 14.25
N GLU A 76 -1.80 13.26 15.21
CA GLU A 76 -3.18 13.60 15.54
C GLU A 76 -3.75 14.36 14.34
N LEU A 77 -4.64 13.68 13.59
CA LEU A 77 -5.26 14.17 12.37
C LEU A 77 -5.86 15.57 12.58
N GLU A 78 -5.18 16.61 12.10
CA GLU A 78 -5.84 17.87 11.79
C GLU A 78 -6.85 17.59 10.69
N VAL A 79 -8.13 17.50 11.05
CA VAL A 79 -9.22 17.50 10.09
C VAL A 79 -9.29 18.94 9.57
N PRO A 80 -8.99 19.21 8.28
CA PRO A 80 -9.18 20.55 7.77
C PRO A 80 -10.67 20.90 7.88
N GLU A 81 -11.00 21.88 8.72
CA GLU A 81 -12.35 22.40 8.78
C GLU A 81 -12.69 23.04 7.43
N ASP A 82 -13.87 22.70 6.90
CA ASP A 82 -14.42 23.26 5.67
C ASP A 82 -14.69 24.76 5.86
N VAL A 83 -13.72 25.60 5.49
CA VAL A 83 -13.92 27.06 5.43
C VAL A 83 -14.46 27.42 4.05
N SER A 84 -15.75 27.17 3.86
CA SER A 84 -16.51 27.68 2.72
C SER A 84 -16.52 29.23 2.76
N PRO A 85 -16.05 29.94 1.72
CA PRO A 85 -16.06 31.41 1.72
C PRO A 85 -17.48 31.93 1.51
N SER A 86 -17.90 32.89 2.36
CA SER A 86 -19.10 33.73 2.18
C SER A 86 -18.84 34.89 1.24
#